data_AF-A0A9E3XWG3-F1
#
_entry.id   AF-A0A9E3XWG3-F1
#
_cell.length_a   1.000
_cell.length_b   1.000
_cell.length_c   1.000
_cell.angle_alpha   90.00
_cell.angle_beta   90.00
_cell.angle_gamma   90.00
#
_symmetry.space_group_name_H-M   'P 1'
#
loop_
_entity.id
_entity.type
_entity.pdbx_description
1 polymer ?
#
loop_
_entity_poly.entity_id
_entity_poly.type
_entity_poly.pdbx_seq_one_letter_code
_entity_poly.pdbx_strand_id
1 'polypeptide(L)'
;MPFVQGIDIEPVSAWLAANIEGAVAPFTFDLIAGGRSNLTFRVTGADGTRFVLRRPPLGHVLATAHDMAREHRIIAAVGTTGVPVPPALG
;
A
#
# COMPACT_ATOMS: atom_id res chain seq x y z
N MET A 1 19.26 4.06 7.87
CA MET A 1 17.79 3.85 7.92
C MET A 1 17.52 2.39 7.62
N PRO A 2 16.47 1.76 8.21
CA PRO A 2 16.14 0.38 7.90
C PRO A 2 15.85 0.25 6.39
N PHE A 3 16.46 -0.73 5.74
CA PHE A 3 16.21 -1.04 4.34
C PHE A 3 15.08 -2.06 4.26
N VAL A 4 14.02 -1.73 3.55
CA VAL A 4 12.93 -2.65 3.25
C VAL A 4 12.92 -2.84 1.74
N GLN A 5 13.11 -4.08 1.28
CA GLN A 5 13.26 -4.35 -0.14
C GLN A 5 12.01 -3.90 -0.90
N GLY A 6 12.22 -3.05 -1.89
CA GLY A 6 11.19 -2.62 -2.83
C GLY A 6 10.31 -1.47 -2.37
N ILE A 7 10.73 -0.70 -1.38
CA ILE A 7 10.07 0.55 -1.01
C ILE A 7 11.10 1.64 -0.74
N ASP A 8 10.82 2.85 -1.21
CA ASP A 8 11.59 4.03 -0.85
C ASP A 8 10.88 4.72 0.33
N ILE A 9 11.45 4.56 1.53
CA ILE A 9 10.76 4.87 2.79
C ILE A 9 10.46 6.36 2.91
N GLU A 10 11.40 7.24 2.55
CA GLU A 10 11.22 8.68 2.74
C GLU A 10 10.15 9.25 1.81
N PRO A 11 10.21 9.07 0.47
CA PRO A 11 9.18 9.60 -0.43
C PRO A 11 7.81 9.00 -0.15
N VAL A 12 7.72 7.70 0.18
CA VAL A 12 6.44 7.08 0.51
C VAL A 12 5.89 7.60 1.83
N SER A 13 6.73 7.82 2.84
CA SER A 13 6.30 8.41 4.12
C SER A 13 5.76 9.83 3.94
N ALA A 14 6.46 10.65 3.14
CA ALA A 14 6.01 12.00 2.82
C ALA A 14 4.66 11.99 2.08
N TRP A 15 4.50 11.09 1.11
CA TRP A 15 3.25 10.94 0.38
C TRP A 15 2.10 10.49 1.28
N LEU A 16 2.31 9.50 2.16
CA LEU A 16 1.30 9.02 3.10
C LEU A 16 0.79 10.13 4.02
N ALA A 17 1.71 10.89 4.63
CA ALA A 17 1.33 11.99 5.53
C ALA A 17 0.57 13.12 4.82
N ALA A 18 0.80 13.32 3.52
CA ALA A 18 0.16 14.38 2.74
C ALA A 18 -1.20 13.97 2.13
N ASN A 19 -1.42 12.68 1.88
CA ASN A 19 -2.57 12.22 1.08
C ASN A 19 -3.54 11.30 1.83
N ILE A 20 -3.12 10.69 2.94
CA ILE A 20 -3.95 9.74 3.67
C ILE A 20 -4.40 10.36 4.99
N GLU A 21 -5.70 10.62 5.10
CA GLU A 21 -6.30 11.11 6.34
C GLU A 21 -6.07 10.13 7.49
N GLY A 22 -5.62 10.63 8.63
CA GLY A 22 -5.29 9.82 9.81
C GLY A 22 -3.93 9.11 9.74
N ALA A 23 -3.12 9.31 8.69
CA ALA A 23 -1.76 8.78 8.65
C ALA A 23 -0.79 9.63 9.48
N VAL A 24 -0.32 9.08 10.61
CA VAL A 24 0.59 9.77 11.53
C VAL A 24 2.01 9.22 11.42
N ALA A 25 2.94 10.05 10.97
CA ALA A 25 4.37 9.71 10.91
C ALA A 25 5.04 9.75 12.31
N PRO A 26 6.20 9.08 12.52
CA PRO A 26 6.93 8.23 11.57
C PRO A 26 6.24 6.90 11.26
N PHE A 27 6.53 6.35 10.08
CA PHE A 27 6.01 5.07 9.63
C PHE A 27 7.08 3.97 9.69
N THR A 28 6.67 2.77 10.09
CA THR A 28 7.45 1.54 9.90
C THR A 28 6.84 0.68 8.80
N PHE A 29 7.69 -0.03 8.06
CA PHE A 29 7.29 -0.83 6.90
C PHE A 29 7.78 -2.27 7.04
N ASP A 30 6.87 -3.23 6.95
CA ASP A 30 7.19 -4.66 6.99
C ASP A 30 6.69 -5.34 5.72
N LEU A 31 7.57 -6.04 5.00
CA LEU A 31 7.17 -6.84 3.84
C LEU A 31 6.36 -8.06 4.29
N ILE A 32 5.20 -8.27 3.66
CA ILE A 32 4.37 -9.45 3.85
C ILE A 32 4.80 -10.50 2.82
N ALA A 33 5.45 -11.58 3.28
CA ALA A 33 6.15 -12.58 2.46
C ALA A 33 5.27 -13.44 1.49
N GLY A 34 3.98 -13.13 1.33
CA GLY A 34 3.05 -13.87 0.46
C GLY A 34 2.92 -13.34 -0.98
N GLY A 35 3.48 -12.17 -1.30
CA GLY A 35 3.24 -11.47 -2.56
C GLY A 35 4.12 -11.97 -3.73
N ARG A 36 3.66 -12.97 -4.48
CA ARG A 36 4.35 -13.40 -5.72
C ARG A 36 4.04 -12.49 -6.92
N SER A 37 2.88 -11.83 -6.91
CA SER A 37 2.46 -10.92 -7.98
C SER A 37 2.71 -9.45 -7.63
N ASN A 38 2.26 -8.97 -6.47
CA ASN A 38 2.51 -7.60 -6.01
C ASN A 38 3.23 -7.64 -4.66
N LEU A 39 4.15 -6.71 -4.44
CA LEU A 39 4.74 -6.51 -3.12
C LEU A 39 3.66 -5.89 -2.22
N THR A 40 3.48 -6.47 -1.05
CA THR A 40 2.51 -6.02 -0.05
C THR A 40 3.26 -5.74 1.23
N PHE A 41 3.08 -4.53 1.76
CA PHE A 41 3.71 -4.07 2.99
C PHE A 41 2.64 -3.76 4.02
N ARG A 42 2.91 -4.09 5.28
CA ARG A 42 2.24 -3.49 6.42
C ARG A 42 2.95 -2.19 6.75
N VAL A 43 2.19 -1.11 6.86
CA VAL A 43 2.67 0.20 7.31
C VAL A 43 2.07 0.47 8.68
N THR A 44 2.90 0.84 9.67
CA THR A 44 2.41 1.22 11.01
C THR A 44 2.80 2.66 11.29
N GLY A 45 1.81 3.52 11.56
CA GLY A 45 1.99 4.89 12.00
C GLY A 45 2.39 5.00 13.47
N ALA A 46 2.82 6.19 13.88
CA ALA A 46 3.32 6.45 15.23
C ALA A 46 2.24 6.32 16.32
N ASP A 47 0.99 6.53 15.95
CA ASP A 47 -0.20 6.35 16.77
C ASP A 47 -0.68 4.88 16.82
N GLY A 48 0.01 3.97 16.11
CA GLY A 48 -0.33 2.56 16.01
C GLY A 48 -1.34 2.23 14.90
N THR A 49 -1.80 3.22 14.12
CA THR A 49 -2.68 3.00 12.97
C THR A 49 -1.95 2.16 11.92
N ARG A 50 -2.66 1.21 11.30
CA ARG A 50 -2.07 0.24 10.36
C ARG A 50 -2.70 0.36 8.99
N PHE A 51 -1.85 0.37 7.97
CA PHE A 51 -2.23 0.39 6.56
C PHE A 51 -1.62 -0.81 5.83
N VAL A 52 -2.23 -1.15 4.70
CA VAL A 52 -1.67 -2.11 3.74
C VAL A 52 -1.29 -1.34 2.48
N LEU A 53 0.01 -1.29 2.19
CA LEU A 53 0.53 -0.71 0.96
C LEU A 53 0.80 -1.82 -0.04
N ARG A 54 0.29 -1.68 -1.27
CA ARG A 54 0.52 -2.63 -2.36
C ARG A 54 1.18 -1.91 -3.53
N ARG A 55 2.16 -2.54 -4.17
CA ARG A 55 2.79 -2.03 -5.39
C ARG A 55 3.17 -3.15 -6.36
N PRO A 56 3.43 -2.82 -7.63
CA PRO A 56 4.01 -3.75 -8.58
C PRO A 56 5.41 -4.23 -8.14
N PRO A 57 5.85 -5.42 -8.61
CA PRO A 57 7.16 -5.96 -8.31
C PRO A 57 8.29 -5.11 -8.94
N LEU A 58 9.53 -5.31 -8.50
CA LEU A 58 10.69 -4.48 -8.88
C LEU A 58 11.29 -4.80 -10.27
N GLY A 59 10.76 -5.81 -10.96
CA GLY A 59 11.30 -6.32 -12.24
C GLY A 59 10.46 -5.96 -13.46
N HIS A 60 10.86 -6.46 -14.63
CA HIS A 60 10.05 -6.34 -15.85
C HIS A 60 8.78 -7.18 -15.71
N VAL A 61 7.65 -6.48 -15.73
CA VAL A 61 6.34 -7.09 -15.58
C VAL A 61 5.51 -6.76 -16.80
N LEU A 62 4.74 -7.73 -17.28
CA LEU A 62 3.72 -7.49 -18.29
C LEU A 62 2.77 -6.42 -17.73
N ALA A 63 2.79 -5.22 -18.33
CA ALA A 63 2.22 -3.99 -17.76
C ALA A 63 0.75 -4.10 -17.32
N THR A 64 -0.02 -4.99 -17.94
CA THR A 64 -1.44 -5.17 -17.67
C THR A 64 -1.74 -6.02 -16.43
N ALA A 65 -0.83 -6.91 -16.02
CA ALA A 65 -1.08 -7.87 -14.93
C ALA A 65 -0.96 -7.24 -13.53
N HIS A 66 -0.37 -6.05 -13.40
CA HIS A 66 -0.06 -5.38 -12.12
C HIS A 66 -0.59 -3.95 -12.07
N ASP A 67 -1.73 -3.72 -12.71
CA ASP A 67 -2.41 -2.43 -12.73
C ASP A 67 -3.06 -2.14 -11.38
N MET A 68 -2.31 -1.48 -10.50
CA MET A 68 -2.79 -1.07 -9.19
C MET A 68 -3.95 -0.07 -9.26
N ALA A 69 -4.05 0.74 -10.32
CA ALA A 69 -5.16 1.66 -10.51
C ALA A 69 -6.47 0.91 -10.80
N ARG A 70 -6.41 -0.21 -11.54
CA ARG A 70 -7.55 -1.11 -11.71
C ARG A 70 -7.93 -1.79 -10.39
N GLU A 71 -6.97 -2.30 -9.62
CA GLU A 71 -7.25 -2.86 -8.29
C GLU A 71 -7.94 -1.83 -7.38
N HIS A 72 -7.39 -0.60 -7.32
CA HIS A 72 -7.96 0.50 -6.53
C HIS A 72 -9.41 0.79 -6.92
N ARG A 73 -9.69 0.98 -8.22
CA ARG A 73 -11.05 1.25 -8.72
C ARG A 73 -12.03 0.14 -8.37
N ILE A 74 -11.62 -1.12 -8.47
CA ILE A 74 -12.48 -2.26 -8.13
C ILE A 74 -12.77 -2.28 -6.62
N ILE A 75 -11.74 -2.14 -5.77
CA ILE A 75 -11.92 -2.14 -4.31
C ILE A 75 -12.81 -0.97 -3.88
N ALA A 76 -12.57 0.24 -4.41
CA ALA A 76 -13.38 1.42 -4.11
C ALA A 76 -14.86 1.22 -4.52
N ALA A 77 -15.11 0.66 -5.71
CA ALA A 77 -16.47 0.38 -6.17
C ALA A 77 -17.17 -0.73 -5.37
N VAL A 78 -16.46 -1.81 -5.02
CA VAL A 78 -17.02 -2.88 -4.18
C VAL A 78 -17.28 -2.38 -2.76
N GLY A 79 -16.49 -1.43 -2.27
CA GLY A 79 -16.65 -0.80 -0.95
C GLY A 79 -17.98 -0.05 -0.76
N THR A 80 -18.70 0.25 -1.85
CA THR A 80 -20.05 0.84 -1.76
C THR A 80 -21.16 -0.21 -1.71
N THR A 81 -20.81 -1.50 -1.62
CA THR A 81 -21.75 -2.62 -1.57
C THR A 81 -21.75 -3.29 -0.18
N GLY A 82 -22.56 -4.34 0.01
CA GLY A 82 -22.53 -5.16 1.23
C GLY A 82 -21.36 -6.14 1.33
N VAL A 83 -20.47 -6.18 0.34
CA VAL A 83 -19.31 -7.09 0.34
C VAL A 83 -18.20 -6.51 1.23
N PRO A 84 -17.69 -7.25 2.23
CA PRO A 84 -16.63 -6.75 3.10
C PRO A 84 -15.31 -6.62 2.33
N VAL A 85 -14.86 -5.38 2.16
CA VAL A 85 -13.56 -5.03 1.59
C VAL A 85 -12.91 -3.93 2.43
N PRO A 86 -11.56 -3.83 2.44
CA PRO A 86 -10.91 -2.70 3.09
C PRO A 86 -11.24 -1.39 2.36
N PRO A 87 -11.26 -0.24 3.06
CA PRO A 87 -11.31 1.06 2.41
C PRO A 87 -10.11 1.22 1.45
N ALA A 88 -10.41 1.69 0.24
CA ALA A 88 -9.37 2.11 -0.69
C ALA A 88 -8.91 3.53 -0.29
N LEU A 89 -7.61 3.70 -0.10
CA LEU A 89 -6.99 4.95 0.35
C LEU A 89 -6.00 5.43 -0.71
N GLY A 90 -5.99 6.73 -0.99
CA GLY A 90 -5.05 7.35 -1.94
C GLY A 90 -5.60 7.66 -3.32
#